data_AF-A0ABD6NZM0-F1
#
_entry.id   AF-A0ABD6NZM0-F1
#
_cell.length_a   1.000
_cell.length_b   1.000
_cell.length_c   1.000
_cell.angle_alpha   90.00
_cell.angle_beta   90.00
_cell.angle_gamma   90.00
#
_symmetry.space_group_name_H-M   'P 1'
#
loop_
_entity.id
_entity.type
_entity.pdbx_description
1 polymer ?
#
loop_
_entity_poly.entity_id
_entity_poly.type
_entity_poly.pdbx_seq_one_letter_code
_entity_poly.pdbx_strand_id
1 'polypeptide(L)'
;MAFGRRSGKGDSEKSDDGIEAGIEAGIEVEAAEASAQNDDELVEELEGPFDIEDFDDPAVAELARLDLGSVLIPMPEAGQLQVELTETGVPSAVWVVTPNGRFTIAAYAAPKTAGLWREVAAELAESLRQDSAKVSIKDGPWGREVVGTASGAVRFIGVDGYRWMIRCVVNGPHETIEALEQEARAALADTVVRRGDTPLPVRTPLPVQLPEPMAEQLRAAAAAQQQAQAQQPPAEPAARRSAEGSAMQQLRTTTGG
;
A
#
# COMPACT_ATOMS: atom_id res chain seq x y z
N MET A 1 -5.43 -64.43 -25.04
CA MET A 1 -6.31 -63.59 -25.89
C MET A 1 -5.61 -62.24 -25.97
N ALA A 2 -5.00 -61.76 -27.07
CA ALA A 2 -5.33 -61.88 -28.50
C ALA A 2 -6.70 -61.23 -28.80
N PHE A 3 -6.88 -60.27 -29.73
CA PHE A 3 -6.07 -59.80 -30.87
C PHE A 3 -6.18 -58.27 -31.08
N GLY A 4 -5.41 -57.71 -32.02
CA GLY A 4 -5.68 -56.40 -32.62
C GLY A 4 -5.65 -56.40 -34.15
N ARG A 5 -5.97 -55.24 -34.74
CA ARG A 5 -5.61 -54.73 -36.09
C ARG A 5 -6.46 -55.12 -37.34
N ARG A 6 -7.14 -54.09 -37.89
CA ARG A 6 -7.31 -53.66 -39.32
C ARG A 6 -8.42 -52.59 -39.37
N SER A 7 -8.39 -51.46 -40.09
CA SER A 7 -7.74 -50.97 -41.33
C SER A 7 -8.40 -51.40 -42.66
N GLY A 8 -9.20 -50.48 -43.24
CA GLY A 8 -9.01 -49.94 -44.61
C GLY A 8 -9.73 -50.58 -45.82
N LYS A 9 -10.65 -49.82 -46.44
CA LYS A 9 -11.02 -49.74 -47.90
C LYS A 9 -12.17 -48.69 -48.05
N GLY A 10 -12.39 -47.93 -49.13
CA GLY A 10 -11.71 -47.68 -50.41
C GLY A 10 -12.10 -46.26 -50.91
N ASP A 11 -11.43 -45.56 -51.84
CA ASP A 11 -10.98 -45.90 -53.22
C ASP A 11 -11.87 -45.18 -54.27
N SER A 12 -11.29 -44.25 -55.04
CA SER A 12 -11.77 -43.80 -56.37
C SER A 12 -10.68 -42.96 -57.08
N GLU A 13 -10.56 -43.13 -58.41
CA GLU A 13 -9.56 -42.49 -59.29
C GLU A 13 -10.14 -41.29 -60.08
N LYS A 14 -9.22 -40.46 -60.65
CA LYS A 14 -9.24 -39.66 -61.91
C LYS A 14 -10.60 -39.51 -62.67
N SER A 15 -10.99 -38.42 -63.35
CA SER A 15 -10.32 -37.56 -64.38
C SER A 15 -11.42 -36.64 -64.97
N ASP A 16 -11.21 -35.53 -65.70
CA ASP A 16 -10.08 -34.58 -65.91
C ASP A 16 -10.57 -33.34 -66.72
N ASP A 17 -9.73 -32.29 -66.81
CA ASP A 17 -9.82 -31.09 -67.68
C ASP A 17 -10.97 -30.04 -67.51
N GLY A 18 -10.69 -28.76 -67.83
CA GLY A 18 -11.62 -27.62 -67.69
C GLY A 18 -10.93 -26.26 -67.47
N ILE A 19 -10.60 -25.56 -68.55
CA ILE A 19 -9.75 -24.33 -68.60
C ILE A 19 -10.56 -23.01 -68.69
N GLU A 20 -9.95 -21.90 -68.20
CA GLU A 20 -10.30 -20.45 -68.41
C GLU A 20 -11.63 -19.90 -67.82
N ALA A 21 -11.77 -18.63 -67.40
CA ALA A 21 -10.86 -17.52 -67.04
C ALA A 21 -11.68 -16.39 -66.33
N GLY A 22 -11.08 -15.53 -65.49
CA GLY A 22 -11.88 -14.47 -64.82
C GLY A 22 -11.24 -13.54 -63.76
N ILE A 23 -10.12 -12.88 -64.10
CA ILE A 23 -9.75 -11.47 -63.78
C ILE A 23 -10.30 -10.77 -62.49
N GLU A 24 -9.35 -10.38 -61.62
CA GLU A 24 -9.25 -9.20 -60.71
C GLU A 24 -9.96 -9.05 -59.34
N ALA A 25 -9.19 -8.38 -58.46
CA ALA A 25 -9.53 -7.46 -57.36
C ALA A 25 -9.74 -7.99 -55.92
N GLY A 26 -9.23 -7.20 -54.96
CA GLY A 26 -9.64 -7.21 -53.55
C GLY A 26 -8.61 -7.76 -52.56
N ILE A 27 -7.79 -6.89 -51.97
CA ILE A 27 -7.17 -7.16 -50.66
C ILE A 27 -8.15 -6.65 -49.60
N GLU A 28 -8.76 -7.55 -48.84
CA GLU A 28 -9.50 -7.20 -47.62
C GLU A 28 -8.65 -7.60 -46.41
N VAL A 29 -8.34 -6.60 -45.58
CA VAL A 29 -7.63 -6.76 -44.31
C VAL A 29 -8.65 -6.67 -43.16
N GLU A 30 -9.23 -7.81 -42.79
CA GLU A 30 -9.93 -7.92 -41.51
C GLU A 30 -8.92 -7.94 -40.36
N ALA A 31 -8.70 -6.75 -39.77
CA ALA A 31 -7.98 -6.62 -38.51
C ALA A 31 -8.86 -7.14 -37.37
N ALA A 32 -8.69 -8.42 -37.03
CA ALA A 32 -9.36 -9.02 -35.88
C ALA A 32 -8.89 -8.34 -34.57
N GLU A 33 -9.86 -7.85 -33.79
CA GLU A 33 -9.63 -7.15 -32.53
C GLU A 33 -9.09 -8.09 -31.44
N ALA A 34 -7.79 -7.98 -31.15
CA ALA A 34 -7.16 -8.65 -30.01
C ALA A 34 -7.04 -7.70 -28.82
N SER A 35 -8.11 -7.55 -28.04
CA SER A 35 -8.15 -6.69 -26.86
C SER A 35 -9.01 -7.28 -25.73
N ALA A 36 -8.53 -8.35 -25.09
CA ALA A 36 -9.16 -8.93 -23.89
C ALA A 36 -8.24 -9.85 -23.04
N GLN A 37 -6.92 -9.82 -23.23
CA GLN A 37 -5.96 -10.69 -22.52
C GLN A 37 -4.70 -9.89 -22.19
N ASN A 38 -4.55 -9.48 -20.93
CA ASN A 38 -3.31 -8.94 -20.31
C ASN A 38 -3.46 -8.61 -18.79
N ASP A 39 -4.60 -8.92 -18.15
CA ASP A 39 -4.76 -8.77 -16.68
C ASP A 39 -4.47 -10.07 -15.89
N ASP A 40 -4.39 -11.23 -16.55
CA ASP A 40 -4.26 -12.55 -15.89
C ASP A 40 -2.79 -12.97 -15.70
N GLU A 41 -1.88 -12.63 -16.64
CA GLU A 41 -0.46 -13.02 -16.57
C GLU A 41 0.32 -12.29 -15.47
N LEU A 42 -0.07 -11.07 -15.09
CA LEU A 42 0.54 -10.34 -13.95
C LEU A 42 0.28 -10.99 -12.58
N VAL A 43 -0.60 -11.99 -12.51
CA VAL A 43 -0.96 -12.70 -11.28
C VAL A 43 -0.02 -13.90 -11.02
N GLU A 44 0.70 -14.39 -12.04
CA GLU A 44 1.62 -15.54 -11.92
C GLU A 44 3.04 -15.16 -11.45
N GLU A 45 3.39 -13.86 -11.39
CA GLU A 45 4.70 -13.33 -10.94
C GLU A 45 4.71 -12.79 -9.49
N LEU A 46 3.84 -13.27 -8.60
CA LEU A 46 3.83 -12.85 -7.19
C LEU A 46 4.85 -13.64 -6.33
N GLU A 47 6.13 -13.35 -6.55
CA GLU A 47 7.23 -13.73 -5.66
C GLU A 47 7.45 -12.71 -4.52
N GLY A 48 7.82 -13.20 -3.34
CA GLY A 48 8.01 -12.41 -2.12
C GLY A 48 6.71 -12.07 -1.36
N PRO A 49 6.77 -11.38 -0.21
CA PRO A 49 7.96 -10.85 0.45
C PRO A 49 9.00 -11.93 0.82
N PHE A 50 10.27 -11.53 0.81
CA PHE A 50 11.42 -12.41 1.00
C PHE A 50 12.00 -12.28 2.42
N ASP A 51 12.71 -13.29 2.90
CA ASP A 51 13.68 -13.12 3.98
C ASP A 51 15.00 -12.58 3.41
N ILE A 52 15.77 -11.83 4.20
CA ILE A 52 17.13 -11.46 3.79
C ILE A 52 18.06 -12.68 3.68
N GLU A 53 17.76 -13.76 4.42
CA GLU A 53 18.48 -15.03 4.32
C GLU A 53 18.23 -15.77 2.98
N ASP A 54 17.28 -15.32 2.15
CA ASP A 54 17.02 -15.89 0.81
C ASP A 54 18.01 -15.38 -0.27
N PHE A 55 18.83 -14.37 0.04
CA PHE A 55 19.80 -13.76 -0.89
C PHE A 55 21.25 -14.17 -0.56
N ASP A 56 21.97 -14.74 -1.54
CA ASP A 56 23.40 -15.07 -1.42
C ASP A 56 24.30 -13.84 -1.16
N ASP A 57 23.90 -12.67 -1.71
CA ASP A 57 24.56 -11.38 -1.49
C ASP A 57 23.55 -10.36 -0.92
N PRO A 58 23.68 -9.94 0.35
CA PRO A 58 22.82 -8.94 0.96
C PRO A 58 22.79 -7.59 0.23
N ALA A 59 23.82 -7.24 -0.56
CA ALA A 59 23.79 -6.02 -1.36
C ALA A 59 22.69 -6.06 -2.44
N VAL A 60 22.33 -7.25 -2.94
CA VAL A 60 21.22 -7.44 -3.90
C VAL A 60 19.86 -7.22 -3.23
N ALA A 61 19.73 -7.53 -1.94
CA ALA A 61 18.53 -7.21 -1.15
C ALA A 61 18.36 -5.69 -0.94
N GLU A 62 19.43 -4.90 -1.00
CA GLU A 62 19.42 -3.44 -0.85
C GLU A 62 19.23 -2.68 -2.17
N LEU A 63 19.41 -3.32 -3.34
CA LEU A 63 19.23 -2.66 -4.64
C LEU A 63 17.78 -2.18 -4.83
N ALA A 64 17.64 -0.89 -5.17
CA ALA A 64 16.36 -0.20 -5.40
C ALA A 64 15.34 -0.19 -4.24
N ARG A 65 15.72 -0.67 -3.04
CA ARG A 65 14.87 -0.68 -1.85
C ARG A 65 15.36 0.32 -0.80
N LEU A 66 14.41 0.94 -0.11
CA LEU A 66 14.65 1.77 1.07
C LEU A 66 14.85 0.85 2.30
N ASP A 67 16.06 0.87 2.86
CA ASP A 67 16.33 0.19 4.13
C ASP A 67 15.67 0.93 5.31
N LEU A 68 14.71 0.25 5.96
CA LEU A 68 14.05 0.70 7.20
C LEU A 68 14.51 -0.10 8.43
N GLY A 69 15.69 -0.70 8.38
CA GLY A 69 16.32 -1.48 9.44
C GLY A 69 15.83 -2.93 9.51
N SER A 70 14.52 -3.14 9.67
CA SER A 70 13.93 -4.48 9.76
C SER A 70 13.11 -4.91 8.53
N VAL A 71 12.80 -3.97 7.65
CA VAL A 71 12.19 -4.20 6.33
C VAL A 71 12.91 -3.33 5.30
N LEU A 72 13.08 -3.85 4.09
CA LEU A 72 13.58 -3.13 2.94
C LEU A 72 12.43 -3.07 1.94
N ILE A 73 11.95 -1.87 1.61
CA ILE A 73 10.75 -1.70 0.78
C ILE A 73 11.10 -0.94 -0.51
N PRO A 74 10.57 -1.33 -1.69
CA PRO A 74 10.69 -0.52 -2.89
C PRO A 74 9.92 0.81 -2.70
N MET A 75 10.36 1.86 -3.38
CA MET A 75 9.64 3.13 -3.40
C MET A 75 8.84 3.25 -4.70
N PRO A 76 7.50 3.39 -4.66
CA PRO A 76 6.72 3.76 -5.84
C PRO A 76 7.23 5.08 -6.44
N GLU A 77 7.18 5.25 -7.76
CA GLU A 77 7.72 6.45 -8.44
C GLU A 77 7.10 7.77 -7.94
N ALA A 78 5.80 7.74 -7.59
CA ALA A 78 5.06 8.86 -7.02
C ALA A 78 5.00 8.85 -5.47
N GLY A 79 5.74 7.93 -4.83
CA GLY A 79 5.72 7.70 -3.39
C GLY A 79 6.48 8.76 -2.60
N GLN A 80 5.83 9.32 -1.59
CA GLN A 80 6.43 10.21 -0.59
C GLN A 80 6.42 9.53 0.78
N LEU A 81 7.45 9.77 1.58
CA LEU A 81 7.56 9.16 2.91
C LEU A 81 7.04 10.10 4.00
N GLN A 82 6.10 9.62 4.79
CA GLN A 82 5.67 10.25 6.04
C GLN A 82 6.07 9.35 7.22
N VAL A 83 6.99 9.83 8.05
CA VAL A 83 7.42 9.12 9.27
C VAL A 83 6.49 9.45 10.42
N GLU A 84 6.09 8.42 11.16
CA GLU A 84 5.48 8.55 12.48
C GLU A 84 6.53 8.29 13.57
N LEU A 85 6.54 9.13 14.61
CA LEU A 85 7.46 9.04 15.74
C LEU A 85 6.68 8.75 17.02
N THR A 86 7.28 7.98 17.93
CA THR A 86 6.83 7.85 19.32
C THR A 86 6.95 9.17 20.08
N GLU A 87 6.33 9.27 21.27
CA GLU A 87 6.52 10.38 22.20
C GLU A 87 8.00 10.60 22.60
N THR A 88 8.82 9.55 22.50
CA THR A 88 10.27 9.59 22.74
C THR A 88 11.10 9.99 21.50
N GLY A 89 10.45 10.28 20.37
CA GLY A 89 11.10 10.69 19.12
C GLY A 89 11.70 9.55 18.29
N VAL A 90 11.37 8.30 18.59
CA VAL A 90 11.84 7.11 17.85
C VAL A 90 10.85 6.79 16.72
N PRO A 91 11.29 6.46 15.50
CA PRO A 91 10.39 6.00 14.44
C PRO A 91 9.50 4.81 14.87
N SER A 92 8.19 4.99 14.82
CA SER A 92 7.20 3.94 15.11
C SER A 92 6.71 3.25 13.83
N ALA A 93 6.51 4.03 12.77
CA ALA A 93 6.04 3.56 11.47
C ALA A 93 6.50 4.51 10.36
N VAL A 94 6.57 3.98 9.14
CA VAL A 94 6.80 4.77 7.91
C VAL A 94 5.65 4.53 6.96
N TRP A 95 4.97 5.59 6.56
CA TRP A 95 3.90 5.59 5.58
C TRP A 95 4.44 6.00 4.22
N VAL A 96 4.18 5.18 3.21
CA VAL A 96 4.31 5.56 1.80
C VAL A 96 2.99 6.23 1.40
N VAL A 97 3.06 7.49 0.97
CA VAL A 97 1.94 8.32 0.56
C VAL A 97 1.99 8.48 -0.95
N THR A 98 0.89 8.17 -1.64
CA THR A 98 0.76 8.24 -3.10
C THR A 98 -0.49 9.07 -3.45
N PRO A 99 -0.72 9.42 -4.74
CA PRO A 99 -1.95 10.10 -5.15
C PRO A 99 -3.23 9.34 -4.79
N ASN A 100 -3.15 8.01 -4.64
CA ASN A 100 -4.29 7.14 -4.37
C ASN A 100 -4.59 6.96 -2.86
N GLY A 101 -3.70 7.41 -1.98
CA GLY A 101 -3.84 7.37 -0.51
C GLY A 101 -2.51 7.09 0.18
N ARG A 102 -2.48 6.19 1.16
CA ARG A 102 -1.23 5.77 1.80
C ARG A 102 -1.24 4.33 2.29
N PHE A 103 -0.06 3.70 2.31
CA PHE A 103 0.14 2.40 2.94
C PHE A 103 1.38 2.39 3.83
N THR A 104 1.45 1.42 4.74
CA THR A 104 2.64 1.15 5.56
C THR A 104 2.88 -0.35 5.61
N ILE A 105 4.15 -0.75 5.60
CA ILE A 105 4.60 -2.15 5.67
C ILE A 105 5.45 -2.28 6.93
N ALA A 106 5.02 -3.12 7.88
CA ALA A 106 5.72 -3.33 9.14
C ALA A 106 5.87 -4.83 9.43
N ALA A 107 7.07 -5.24 9.83
CA ALA A 107 7.35 -6.61 10.26
C ALA A 107 7.24 -6.77 11.79
N TYR A 108 6.84 -7.97 12.20
CA TYR A 108 6.66 -8.38 13.60
C TYR A 108 7.38 -9.70 13.83
N ALA A 109 7.91 -9.90 15.04
CA ALA A 109 8.48 -11.17 15.44
C ALA A 109 7.38 -12.25 15.52
N ALA A 110 7.61 -13.41 14.90
CA ALA A 110 6.65 -14.52 14.84
C ALA A 110 7.28 -15.86 15.30
N PRO A 111 6.48 -16.91 15.53
CA PRO A 111 6.98 -18.27 15.71
C PRO A 111 7.69 -18.81 14.45
N LYS A 112 8.37 -19.95 14.57
CA LYS A 112 8.90 -20.69 13.41
C LYS A 112 7.80 -21.28 12.49
N THR A 113 6.57 -21.34 12.98
CA THR A 113 5.40 -21.87 12.27
C THR A 113 4.54 -20.72 11.78
N ALA A 114 4.09 -20.79 10.52
CA ALA A 114 3.08 -19.88 9.97
C ALA A 114 1.73 -19.97 10.71
N GLY A 115 0.87 -18.98 10.49
CA GLY A 115 -0.48 -18.89 11.05
C GLY A 115 -0.70 -17.72 12.00
N LEU A 116 0.33 -16.91 12.31
CA LEU A 116 0.18 -15.75 13.19
C LEU A 116 -0.70 -14.67 12.56
N TRP A 117 -0.52 -14.40 11.27
CA TRP A 117 -1.38 -13.48 10.53
C TRP A 117 -2.86 -13.85 10.65
N ARG A 118 -3.19 -15.14 10.61
CA ARG A 118 -4.57 -15.64 10.71
C ARG A 118 -5.26 -15.27 12.04
N GLU A 119 -4.49 -15.20 13.12
CA GLU A 119 -4.96 -14.78 14.46
C GLU A 119 -5.08 -13.25 14.54
N VAL A 120 -4.04 -12.54 14.11
CA VAL A 120 -4.02 -11.06 14.06
C VAL A 120 -5.14 -10.50 13.17
N ALA A 121 -5.42 -11.13 12.03
CA ALA A 121 -6.52 -10.77 11.14
C ALA A 121 -7.90 -10.94 11.81
N ALA A 122 -8.08 -11.96 12.66
CA ALA A 122 -9.33 -12.16 13.38
C ALA A 122 -9.56 -11.05 14.43
N GLU A 123 -8.51 -10.66 15.15
CA GLU A 123 -8.53 -9.56 16.12
C GLU A 123 -8.75 -8.20 15.45
N LEU A 124 -8.05 -7.91 14.34
CA LEU A 124 -8.24 -6.69 13.55
C LEU A 124 -9.67 -6.59 13.02
N ALA A 125 -10.21 -7.68 12.48
CA ALA A 125 -11.59 -7.71 12.00
C ALA A 125 -12.61 -7.46 13.12
N GLU A 126 -12.31 -7.88 14.36
CA GLU A 126 -13.17 -7.61 15.50
C GLU A 126 -13.05 -6.16 16.02
N SER A 127 -11.83 -5.62 16.10
CA SER A 127 -11.60 -4.21 16.44
C SER A 127 -12.36 -3.27 15.49
N LEU A 128 -12.28 -3.51 14.17
CA LEU A 128 -12.98 -2.70 13.18
C LEU A 128 -14.51 -2.76 13.31
N ARG A 129 -15.09 -3.90 13.75
CA ARG A 129 -16.53 -4.00 14.02
C ARG A 129 -16.93 -3.15 15.23
N GLN A 130 -16.08 -3.11 16.26
CA GLN A 130 -16.30 -2.30 17.46
C GLN A 130 -16.22 -0.80 17.13
N ASP A 131 -15.30 -0.41 16.25
CA ASP A 131 -15.18 0.94 15.68
C ASP A 131 -16.28 1.29 14.66
N SER A 132 -17.35 0.48 14.58
CA SER A 132 -18.52 0.67 13.70
C SER A 132 -18.23 0.73 12.20
N ALA A 133 -17.07 0.22 11.75
CA ALA A 133 -16.81 0.01 10.33
C ALA A 133 -17.61 -1.20 9.81
N LYS A 134 -18.02 -1.16 8.54
CA LYS A 134 -18.44 -2.38 7.84
C LYS A 134 -17.19 -3.22 7.60
N VAL A 135 -17.17 -4.46 8.08
CA VAL A 135 -16.00 -5.35 7.96
C VAL A 135 -16.33 -6.51 7.03
N SER A 136 -15.44 -6.76 6.07
CA SER A 136 -15.44 -7.93 5.21
C SER A 136 -14.08 -8.60 5.22
N ILE A 137 -14.05 -9.90 4.92
CA ILE A 137 -12.83 -10.65 4.65
C ILE A 137 -12.79 -10.91 3.15
N LYS A 138 -11.66 -10.62 2.51
CA LYS A 138 -11.41 -10.95 1.10
C LYS A 138 -10.23 -11.92 1.02
N ASP A 139 -10.22 -12.79 0.03
CA ASP A 139 -9.03 -13.57 -0.29
C ASP A 139 -8.08 -12.73 -1.17
N GLY A 140 -6.79 -12.78 -0.87
CA GLY A 140 -5.71 -12.14 -1.59
C GLY A 140 -4.51 -13.11 -1.76
N PRO A 141 -3.41 -12.67 -2.40
CA PRO A 141 -2.33 -13.56 -2.82
C PRO A 141 -1.69 -14.35 -1.67
N TRP A 142 -1.43 -13.68 -0.54
CA TRP A 142 -0.85 -14.29 0.67
C TRP A 142 -1.91 -14.85 1.63
N GLY A 143 -3.16 -14.98 1.18
CA GLY A 143 -4.29 -15.48 1.95
C GLY A 143 -5.29 -14.39 2.33
N ARG A 144 -5.96 -14.57 3.47
CA ARG A 144 -7.12 -13.73 3.85
C ARG A 144 -6.69 -12.34 4.30
N GLU A 145 -7.36 -11.33 3.76
CA GLU A 145 -7.19 -9.91 4.06
C GLU A 145 -8.42 -9.35 4.77
N VAL A 146 -8.23 -8.36 5.63
CA VAL A 146 -9.32 -7.70 6.38
C VAL A 146 -9.62 -6.35 5.73
N VAL A 147 -10.86 -6.12 5.31
CA VAL A 147 -11.29 -4.85 4.73
C VAL A 147 -12.33 -4.19 5.62
N GLY A 148 -12.02 -2.98 6.09
CA GLY A 148 -12.90 -2.09 6.82
C GLY A 148 -13.37 -0.91 5.96
N THR A 149 -14.65 -0.57 6.05
CA THR A 149 -15.29 0.49 5.26
C THR A 149 -16.09 1.40 6.19
N ALA A 150 -15.70 2.67 6.25
CA ALA A 150 -16.36 3.73 7.03
C ALA A 150 -16.38 5.04 6.20
N SER A 151 -15.87 6.15 6.74
CA SER A 151 -15.68 7.40 5.99
C SER A 151 -14.69 7.25 4.82
N GLY A 152 -13.69 6.39 4.97
CA GLY A 152 -12.82 5.88 3.90
C GLY A 152 -12.71 4.36 3.96
N ALA A 153 -11.78 3.80 3.19
CA ALA A 153 -11.48 2.38 3.17
C ALA A 153 -10.13 2.07 3.82
N VAL A 154 -10.08 0.97 4.57
CA VAL A 154 -8.83 0.41 5.11
C VAL A 154 -8.77 -1.08 4.76
N ARG A 155 -7.61 -1.54 4.29
CA ARG A 155 -7.34 -2.95 4.00
C ARG A 155 -6.06 -3.36 4.74
N PHE A 156 -6.14 -4.47 5.45
CA PHE A 156 -5.01 -5.09 6.13
C PHE A 156 -4.64 -6.37 5.38
N ILE A 157 -3.44 -6.37 4.82
CA ILE A 157 -2.80 -7.50 4.16
C ILE A 157 -1.72 -8.01 5.12
N GLY A 158 -1.51 -9.32 5.19
CA GLY A 158 -0.42 -9.86 5.99
C GLY A 158 0.13 -11.16 5.46
N VAL A 159 1.40 -11.40 5.78
CA VAL A 159 2.21 -12.50 5.25
C VAL A 159 2.98 -13.12 6.40
N ASP A 160 2.82 -14.42 6.61
CA ASP A 160 3.60 -15.17 7.60
C ASP A 160 4.87 -15.72 6.93
N GLY A 161 6.04 -15.39 7.48
CA GLY A 161 7.35 -15.92 7.07
C GLY A 161 8.05 -16.70 8.17
N TYR A 162 9.32 -17.05 7.98
CA TYR A 162 10.06 -17.82 8.97
C TYR A 162 10.49 -16.94 10.15
N ARG A 163 9.80 -17.06 11.30
CA ARG A 163 10.05 -16.29 12.53
C ARG A 163 9.70 -14.79 12.41
N TRP A 164 9.07 -14.35 11.32
CA TRP A 164 8.53 -13.01 11.13
C TRP A 164 7.13 -13.05 10.52
N MET A 165 6.38 -11.95 10.64
CA MET A 165 5.10 -11.74 9.98
C MET A 165 5.03 -10.28 9.54
N ILE A 166 4.73 -10.01 8.27
CA ILE A 166 4.46 -8.65 7.78
C ILE A 166 2.97 -8.35 7.94
N ARG A 167 2.67 -7.13 8.40
CA ARG A 167 1.36 -6.50 8.25
C ARG A 167 1.51 -5.25 7.40
N CYS A 168 0.89 -5.27 6.22
CA CYS A 168 0.68 -4.09 5.39
C CYS A 168 -0.70 -3.49 5.70
N VAL A 169 -0.75 -2.18 5.94
CA VAL A 169 -2.00 -1.44 6.17
C VAL A 169 -2.16 -0.41 5.06
N VAL A 170 -3.21 -0.57 4.26
CA VAL A 170 -3.58 0.28 3.13
C VAL A 170 -4.76 1.15 3.55
N ASN A 171 -4.69 2.47 3.36
CA ASN A 171 -5.70 3.42 3.82
C ASN A 171 -5.90 4.54 2.79
N GLY A 172 -7.13 4.72 2.31
CA GLY A 172 -7.44 5.72 1.30
C GLY A 172 -8.94 5.98 1.07
N PRO A 173 -9.26 6.91 0.16
CA PRO A 173 -10.63 7.14 -0.35
C PRO A 173 -11.22 5.88 -0.99
N HIS A 174 -12.55 5.73 -0.99
CA HIS A 174 -13.21 4.57 -1.59
C HIS A 174 -13.01 4.51 -3.12
N GLU A 175 -12.80 5.67 -3.74
CA GLU A 175 -12.65 5.86 -5.19
C GLU A 175 -11.28 5.37 -5.72
N THR A 176 -10.25 5.36 -4.87
CA THR A 176 -8.85 5.08 -5.27
C THR A 176 -8.23 3.90 -4.51
N ILE A 177 -8.94 3.29 -3.55
CA ILE A 177 -8.41 2.21 -2.71
C ILE A 177 -7.95 0.98 -3.51
N GLU A 178 -8.59 0.67 -4.64
CA GLU A 178 -8.22 -0.50 -5.46
C GLU A 178 -6.89 -0.28 -6.20
N ALA A 179 -6.64 0.94 -6.68
CA ALA A 179 -5.33 1.31 -7.25
C ALA A 179 -4.23 1.34 -6.16
N LEU A 180 -4.54 1.89 -4.98
CA LEU A 180 -3.62 1.89 -3.83
C LEU A 180 -3.33 0.48 -3.32
N GLU A 181 -4.28 -0.44 -3.39
CA GLU A 181 -4.08 -1.87 -3.09
C GLU A 181 -3.09 -2.49 -4.08
N GLN A 182 -3.20 -2.22 -5.38
CA GLN A 182 -2.25 -2.72 -6.37
C GLN A 182 -0.84 -2.16 -6.13
N GLU A 183 -0.70 -0.86 -5.87
CA GLU A 183 0.57 -0.22 -5.48
C GLU A 183 1.18 -0.88 -4.24
N ALA A 184 0.37 -1.09 -3.19
CA ALA A 184 0.81 -1.70 -1.95
C ALA A 184 1.17 -3.19 -2.11
N ARG A 185 0.48 -3.92 -2.99
CA ARG A 185 0.79 -5.32 -3.31
C ARG A 185 2.09 -5.45 -4.11
N ALA A 186 2.30 -4.61 -5.12
CA ALA A 186 3.57 -4.57 -5.85
C ALA A 186 4.74 -4.24 -4.91
N ALA A 187 4.55 -3.27 -4.01
CA ALA A 187 5.56 -2.95 -3.00
C ALA A 187 5.79 -4.08 -1.98
N LEU A 188 4.74 -4.83 -1.63
CA LEU A 188 4.81 -5.95 -0.68
C LEU A 188 5.47 -7.20 -1.28
N ALA A 189 5.24 -7.49 -2.56
CA ALA A 189 5.93 -8.56 -3.29
C ALA A 189 7.46 -8.34 -3.25
N ASP A 190 7.92 -7.16 -3.66
CA ASP A 190 9.35 -6.81 -3.66
C ASP A 190 9.89 -6.34 -2.28
N THR A 191 9.18 -6.60 -1.18
CA THR A 191 9.68 -6.32 0.19
C THR A 191 10.62 -7.43 0.67
N VAL A 192 11.74 -7.05 1.30
CA VAL A 192 12.65 -7.99 2.00
C VAL A 192 12.59 -7.75 3.51
N VAL A 193 12.52 -8.81 4.31
CA VAL A 193 12.50 -8.74 5.78
C VAL A 193 13.88 -9.03 6.36
N ARG A 194 14.45 -8.05 7.06
CA ARG A 194 15.69 -8.21 7.86
C ARG A 194 15.31 -8.43 9.32
N ARG A 195 14.91 -9.65 9.66
CA ARG A 195 14.47 -10.00 11.02
C ARG A 195 15.58 -9.84 12.06
N GLY A 196 16.80 -10.25 11.70
CA GLY A 196 17.95 -10.33 12.60
C GLY A 196 17.85 -11.43 13.67
N ASP A 197 18.97 -11.62 14.38
CA ASP A 197 19.14 -12.72 15.34
C ASP A 197 18.49 -12.50 16.70
N THR A 198 18.34 -11.24 17.11
CA THR A 198 17.87 -10.85 18.45
C THR A 198 16.56 -11.56 18.80
N PRO A 199 16.51 -12.33 19.90
CA PRO A 199 15.27 -12.94 20.38
C PRO A 199 14.29 -11.85 20.83
N LEU A 200 13.11 -11.82 20.19
CA LEU A 200 12.00 -10.94 20.53
C LEU A 200 10.76 -11.78 20.85
N PRO A 201 9.88 -11.35 21.78
CA PRO A 201 8.60 -11.99 21.99
C PRO A 201 7.76 -12.01 20.72
N VAL A 202 6.91 -13.04 20.57
CA VAL A 202 5.97 -13.14 19.47
C VAL A 202 5.00 -11.94 19.50
N ARG A 203 4.74 -11.35 18.32
CA ARG A 203 3.96 -10.11 18.08
C ARG A 203 4.62 -8.81 18.52
N THR A 204 5.87 -8.82 18.97
CA THR A 204 6.65 -7.58 19.13
C THR A 204 6.97 -6.99 17.74
N PRO A 205 6.70 -5.70 17.46
CA PRO A 205 7.12 -5.06 16.21
C PRO A 205 8.65 -5.09 16.10
N LEU A 206 9.16 -5.33 14.91
CA LEU A 206 10.59 -5.23 14.63
C LEU A 206 11.00 -3.74 14.58
N PRO A 207 12.23 -3.39 14.98
CA PRO A 207 12.66 -2.00 15.06
C PRO A 207 12.72 -1.36 13.68
N VAL A 208 12.05 -0.21 13.53
CA VAL A 208 12.15 0.65 12.34
C VAL A 208 13.32 1.61 12.54
N GLN A 209 14.14 1.74 11.52
CA GLN A 209 15.24 2.72 11.45
C GLN A 209 15.02 3.59 10.21
N LEU A 210 15.47 4.84 10.24
CA LEU A 210 15.51 5.69 9.06
C LEU A 210 16.94 5.76 8.55
N PRO A 211 17.17 5.79 7.22
CA PRO A 211 18.48 6.13 6.68
C PRO A 211 18.97 7.46 7.23
N GLU A 212 20.25 7.53 7.61
CA GLU A 212 20.88 8.70 8.22
C GLU A 212 20.60 10.03 7.50
N PRO A 213 20.73 10.15 6.15
CA PRO A 213 20.42 11.41 5.46
C PRO A 213 18.95 11.84 5.61
N MET A 214 18.01 10.89 5.70
CA MET A 214 16.60 11.20 5.93
C MET A 214 16.36 11.65 7.39
N ALA A 215 16.99 10.97 8.35
CA ALA A 215 16.95 11.34 9.76
C ALA A 215 17.59 12.72 10.04
N GLU A 216 18.60 13.12 9.25
CA GLU A 216 19.16 14.48 9.27
C GLU A 216 18.19 15.52 8.71
N GLN A 217 17.56 15.25 7.57
CA GLN A 217 16.57 16.15 6.96
C GLN A 217 15.38 16.42 7.91
N LEU A 218 14.84 15.37 8.56
CA LEU A 218 13.77 15.52 9.55
C LEU A 218 14.21 16.38 10.75
N ARG A 219 15.42 16.16 11.29
CA ARG A 219 15.98 16.98 12.38
C ARG A 219 16.16 18.45 11.98
N ALA A 220 16.67 18.70 10.78
CA ALA A 220 16.85 20.06 10.26
C ALA A 220 15.52 20.79 10.07
N ALA A 221 14.50 20.12 9.51
CA ALA A 221 13.16 20.67 9.34
C ALA A 221 12.49 21.00 10.69
N ALA A 222 12.60 20.10 11.68
CA ALA A 222 12.07 20.33 13.02
C ALA A 222 12.76 21.53 13.72
N ALA A 223 14.09 21.65 13.61
CA ALA A 223 14.83 22.78 14.17
C ALA A 223 14.43 24.13 13.53
N ALA A 224 14.22 24.15 12.21
CA ALA A 224 13.74 25.35 11.49
C ALA A 224 12.34 25.77 11.93
N GLN A 225 11.42 24.81 12.12
CA GLN A 225 10.06 25.09 12.63
C GLN A 225 10.08 25.65 14.07
N GLN A 226 10.92 25.10 14.95
CA GLN A 226 11.09 25.62 16.31
C GLN A 226 11.64 27.05 16.33
N GLN A 227 12.62 27.37 15.46
CA GLN A 227 13.13 28.72 15.32
C GLN A 227 12.08 29.71 14.79
N ALA A 228 11.25 29.29 13.82
CA ALA A 228 10.15 30.10 13.30
C ALA A 228 9.08 30.38 14.36
N GLN A 229 8.72 29.39 15.19
CA GLN A 229 7.79 29.58 16.31
C GLN A 229 8.38 30.47 17.41
N ALA A 230 9.67 30.33 17.73
CA ALA A 230 10.36 31.18 18.71
C ALA A 230 10.54 32.65 18.24
N GLN A 231 10.42 32.91 16.94
CA GLN A 231 10.51 34.25 16.35
C GLN A 231 9.13 34.91 16.14
N GLN A 232 8.02 34.22 16.40
CA GLN A 232 6.71 34.87 16.47
C GLN A 232 6.64 35.71 17.76
N PRO A 233 6.45 37.05 17.67
CA PRO A 233 6.29 37.86 18.87
C PRO A 233 5.04 37.39 19.62
N PRO A 234 5.05 37.37 20.97
CA PRO A 234 3.87 36.98 21.74
C PRO A 234 2.72 37.90 21.34
N ALA A 235 1.59 37.32 20.93
CA ALA A 235 0.40 38.07 20.57
C ALA A 235 0.02 38.99 21.74
N GLU A 236 0.17 40.30 21.54
CA GLU A 236 -0.11 41.28 22.59
C GLU A 236 -1.52 41.01 23.14
N PRO A 237 -1.66 40.78 24.46
CA PRO A 237 -2.97 40.54 25.04
C PRO A 237 -3.78 41.81 24.84
N ALA A 238 -4.70 41.78 23.86
CA ALA A 238 -5.44 42.94 23.40
C ALA A 238 -6.02 43.66 24.61
N ALA A 239 -5.41 44.80 24.95
CA ALA A 239 -5.74 45.55 26.14
C ALA A 239 -7.24 45.81 26.10
N ARG A 240 -7.96 45.35 27.13
CA ARG A 240 -9.39 45.61 27.27
C ARG A 240 -9.54 47.13 27.31
N ARG A 241 -9.84 47.72 26.16
CA ARG A 241 -10.06 49.14 26.01
C ARG A 241 -11.32 49.42 26.82
N SER A 242 -11.13 49.90 28.05
CA SER A 242 -12.21 50.13 29.00
C SER A 242 -13.33 50.89 28.30
N ALA A 243 -14.56 50.38 28.40
CA ALA A 243 -15.74 51.06 27.89
C ALA A 243 -16.13 52.25 28.79
N GLU A 244 -15.16 53.09 29.15
CA GLU A 244 -15.34 54.39 29.76
C GLU A 244 -15.37 55.43 28.64
N GLY A 245 -16.56 55.73 28.12
CA GLY A 245 -16.66 56.69 27.03
C GLY A 245 -17.99 56.83 26.29
N SER A 246 -19.10 56.21 26.73
CA SER A 246 -20.41 56.46 26.10
C SER A 246 -21.62 56.10 26.98
N ALA A 247 -21.79 56.78 28.13
CA ALA A 247 -22.95 56.58 29.01
C ALA A 247 -23.50 57.85 29.71
N MET A 248 -22.99 59.05 29.40
CA MET A 248 -23.41 60.30 30.08
C MET A 248 -23.41 61.52 29.14
N GLN A 249 -24.18 61.48 28.04
CA GLN A 249 -24.44 62.69 27.25
C GLN A 249 -25.81 62.77 26.56
N GLN A 250 -26.87 62.25 27.18
CA GLN A 250 -28.24 62.69 26.88
C GLN A 250 -29.06 62.73 28.18
N LEU A 251 -29.41 63.95 28.65
CA LEU A 251 -30.55 64.29 29.54
C LEU A 251 -30.45 65.73 30.15
N ARG A 252 -30.01 66.74 29.39
CA ARG A 252 -30.22 68.17 29.74
C ARG A 252 -30.32 69.07 28.50
N THR A 253 -31.53 69.28 27.99
CA THR A 253 -32.06 70.54 27.40
C THR A 253 -33.44 70.29 26.78
N THR A 254 -34.38 71.23 26.98
CA THR A 254 -35.77 71.26 26.45
C THR A 254 -36.68 70.14 27.01
N THR A 255 -37.90 70.38 27.51
CA THR A 255 -38.79 71.54 27.37
C THR A 255 -39.49 71.87 28.70
N GLY A 256 -39.56 73.15 29.04
CA GLY A 256 -40.56 73.73 29.93
C GLY A 256 -41.14 74.96 29.23
N GLY A 257 -42.47 75.01 29.10
CA GLY A 257 -43.20 75.96 28.25
C GLY A 257 -44.46 75.30 27.71
#